data_AF-A0A7X9HNB1-F1
#
_entry.id   AF-A0A7X9HNB1-F1
#
_cell.length_a   1.000
_cell.length_b   1.000
_cell.length_c   1.000
_cell.angle_alpha   90.00
_cell.angle_beta   90.00
_cell.angle_gamma   90.00
#
_symmetry.space_group_name_H-M   'P 1'
#
loop_
_entity.id
_entity.type
_entity.pdbx_description
1 polymer ?
#
loop_
_entity_poly.entity_id
_entity_poly.type
_entity_poly.pdbx_seq_one_letter_code
_entity_poly.pdbx_strand_id
1 'polypeptide(L)'
;MSGFIAIPVPIRPMLVLLLALGLGCEALFPPGHEGAALWTIRGRIYLGSEQIDTSSLRAAAVWIETLDLQGYGSVANVAQDARIDPSQAGRFAIGFPRLPPQEVLHPAEILDPALAGRDLRVAIGGLLFYDDRNHNHRLDLLPPGTVEPIDFILGPLESYSLYEFEGDLSDISVVKPGLNIYHWTGPGRGQWLPPDVELFVTLYPLPSLQYQMCQETPPMHDGGAESLEVPPDEVPTDWVFECAPDGRSLTYTYQRMEQPGGVCTDITLISVTAHSALAPGQAPPANWPCAG
;
A
#
# COMPACT_ATOMS: atom_id res chain seq x y z
N MET A 1 -29.96 43.05 7.18
CA MET A 1 -30.80 43.49 6.04
C MET A 1 -30.10 42.98 4.78
N SER A 2 -30.15 41.70 4.45
CA SER A 2 -31.26 40.89 3.90
C SER A 2 -31.79 41.46 2.58
N GLY A 3 -31.50 40.74 1.49
CA GLY A 3 -32.07 40.98 0.16
C GLY A 3 -31.52 40.01 -0.89
N PHE A 4 -32.00 38.76 -0.89
CA PHE A 4 -31.87 37.85 -2.03
C PHE A 4 -33.19 37.85 -2.82
N ILE A 5 -33.08 38.03 -4.13
CA ILE A 5 -34.18 38.00 -5.09
C ILE A 5 -34.38 36.54 -5.53
N ALA A 6 -35.59 36.02 -5.33
CA ALA A 6 -36.03 34.74 -5.84
C ALA A 6 -36.64 34.90 -7.24
N ILE A 7 -36.30 34.01 -8.17
CA ILE A 7 -36.99 33.85 -9.46
C ILE A 7 -37.70 32.48 -9.43
N PRO A 8 -39.00 32.40 -9.77
CA PRO A 8 -39.73 31.14 -9.79
C PRO A 8 -39.51 30.40 -11.11
N VAL A 9 -39.28 29.09 -11.04
CA VAL A 9 -39.42 28.18 -12.19
C VAL A 9 -40.60 27.24 -11.91
N PRO A 10 -41.57 27.10 -12.84
CA PRO A 10 -42.74 26.29 -12.61
C PRO A 10 -42.42 24.79 -12.66
N ILE A 11 -42.90 24.07 -11.65
CA ILE A 11 -43.04 22.62 -11.62
C ILE A 11 -44.34 22.26 -12.35
N ARG A 12 -44.31 21.25 -13.24
CA ARG A 12 -45.35 20.21 -13.39
C ARG A 12 -44.81 19.02 -14.20
N PRO A 13 -45.43 17.83 -14.07
CA PRO A 13 -44.73 16.57 -13.81
C PRO A 13 -44.66 15.68 -15.05
N MET A 14 -43.65 14.79 -15.10
CA MET A 14 -43.84 13.53 -15.80
C MET A 14 -43.02 12.43 -15.13
N LEU A 15 -43.75 11.63 -14.36
CA LEU A 15 -43.39 10.28 -13.97
C LEU A 15 -43.30 9.44 -15.26
N VAL A 16 -42.10 9.06 -15.67
CA VAL A 16 -41.90 7.90 -16.55
C VAL A 16 -40.92 6.97 -15.88
N LEU A 17 -41.49 5.83 -15.49
CA LEU A 17 -40.88 4.61 -15.04
C LEU A 17 -39.83 4.13 -16.04
N LEU A 18 -38.54 4.15 -15.69
CA LEU A 18 -37.54 3.26 -16.28
C LEU A 18 -36.98 2.37 -15.17
N LEU A 19 -37.60 1.20 -15.06
CA LEU A 19 -37.07 0.06 -14.32
C LEU A 19 -35.77 -0.41 -14.98
N ALA A 20 -34.75 -0.58 -14.14
CA ALA A 20 -33.82 -1.71 -14.13
C ALA A 20 -33.28 -2.20 -15.48
N LEU A 21 -32.12 -1.66 -15.89
CA LEU A 21 -31.02 -2.42 -16.50
C LEU A 21 -29.69 -1.74 -16.11
N GLY A 22 -29.43 -1.70 -14.80
CA GLY A 22 -28.07 -1.53 -14.27
C GLY A 22 -27.33 -2.87 -14.38
N LEU A 23 -27.05 -3.30 -15.60
CA LEU A 23 -26.02 -4.29 -15.86
C LEU A 23 -24.76 -3.50 -16.17
N GLY A 24 -23.86 -3.44 -15.18
CA GLY A 24 -22.49 -2.98 -15.39
C GLY A 24 -21.91 -3.71 -16.59
N CYS A 25 -21.44 -2.95 -17.58
CA CYS A 25 -20.84 -3.46 -18.80
C CYS A 25 -19.39 -3.90 -18.54
N GLU A 26 -19.19 -4.76 -17.53
CA GLU A 26 -17.87 -5.33 -17.20
C GLU A 26 -17.72 -6.79 -17.63
N ALA A 27 -18.79 -7.43 -18.13
CA ALA A 27 -18.80 -8.86 -18.45
C ALA A 27 -18.57 -9.20 -19.94
N LEU A 28 -18.13 -8.28 -20.79
CA LEU A 28 -18.04 -8.50 -22.25
C LEU A 28 -16.64 -8.73 -22.82
N PHE A 29 -15.61 -8.82 -21.98
CA PHE A 29 -14.32 -9.34 -22.44
C PHE A 29 -14.25 -10.84 -22.11
N PRO A 30 -14.28 -11.74 -23.10
CA PRO A 30 -14.01 -13.14 -22.84
C PRO A 30 -12.63 -13.26 -22.19
N PRO A 31 -12.45 -14.15 -21.18
CA PRO A 31 -11.13 -14.43 -20.65
C PRO A 31 -10.21 -14.84 -21.80
N GLY A 32 -9.18 -14.02 -22.07
CA GLY A 32 -8.26 -14.20 -23.20
C GLY A 32 -8.30 -13.15 -24.31
N HIS A 33 -9.02 -12.03 -24.17
CA HIS A 33 -8.83 -10.82 -25.00
C HIS A 33 -8.31 -9.65 -24.16
N GLU A 34 -7.26 -9.90 -23.41
CA GLU A 34 -6.50 -8.82 -22.79
C GLU A 34 -5.75 -8.10 -23.92
N GLY A 35 -6.00 -6.80 -24.08
CA GLY A 35 -5.19 -5.97 -24.96
C GLY A 35 -3.71 -6.09 -24.61
N ALA A 36 -2.82 -5.75 -25.56
CA ALA A 36 -1.39 -5.74 -25.27
C ALA A 36 -1.12 -4.93 -24.00
N ALA A 37 -0.40 -5.53 -23.06
CA ALA A 37 -0.07 -4.89 -21.79
C ALA A 37 0.67 -3.57 -22.07
N LEU A 38 0.20 -2.47 -21.46
CA LEU A 38 0.87 -1.16 -21.54
C LEU A 38 2.23 -1.23 -20.85
N TRP A 39 2.28 -1.97 -19.73
CA TRP A 39 3.49 -2.25 -18.97
C TRP A 39 3.53 -3.71 -18.52
N THR A 40 4.71 -4.20 -18.18
CA THR A 40 4.87 -5.52 -17.58
C THR A 40 5.87 -5.42 -16.45
N ILE A 41 5.43 -5.70 -15.24
CA ILE A 41 6.32 -5.82 -14.09
C ILE A 41 6.79 -7.26 -13.99
N ARG A 42 8.10 -7.45 -13.82
CA ARG A 42 8.72 -8.78 -13.70
C ARG A 42 9.42 -8.89 -12.37
N GLY A 43 9.49 -10.10 -11.84
CA GLY A 43 10.26 -10.30 -10.63
C GLY A 43 10.38 -11.75 -10.21
N ARG A 44 10.90 -11.92 -9.01
CA ARG A 44 11.06 -13.19 -8.32
C ARG A 44 10.37 -13.17 -6.98
N ILE A 45 9.78 -14.31 -6.65
CA ILE A 45 9.11 -14.60 -5.40
C ILE A 45 9.96 -15.61 -4.64
N TYR A 46 10.28 -15.24 -3.41
CA TYR A 46 10.88 -16.10 -2.41
C TYR A 46 9.79 -16.38 -1.39
N LEU A 47 9.47 -17.66 -1.20
CA LEU A 47 8.60 -18.04 -0.10
C LEU A 47 9.42 -17.95 1.19
N GLY A 48 8.87 -17.30 2.21
CA GLY A 48 9.44 -17.29 3.56
C GLY A 48 9.49 -18.69 4.17
N SER A 49 9.80 -18.75 5.47
CA SER A 49 9.90 -20.04 6.20
C SER A 49 8.58 -20.81 6.30
N GLU A 50 7.45 -20.17 6.03
CA GLU A 50 6.13 -20.79 6.06
C GLU A 50 5.73 -21.36 4.69
N GLN A 51 5.08 -22.53 4.73
CA GLN A 51 4.58 -23.18 3.52
C GLN A 51 3.32 -22.46 3.03
N ILE A 52 3.50 -21.55 2.08
CA ILE A 52 2.41 -20.89 1.36
C ILE A 52 1.92 -21.82 0.24
N ASP A 53 0.62 -22.10 0.19
CA ASP A 53 0.01 -22.73 -1.00
C ASP A 53 0.04 -21.72 -2.14
N THR A 54 0.74 -22.08 -3.22
CA THR A 54 0.89 -21.19 -4.39
C THR A 54 -0.12 -21.49 -5.49
N SER A 55 -1.00 -22.48 -5.30
CA SER A 55 -1.99 -22.87 -6.32
C SER A 55 -3.00 -21.76 -6.64
N SER A 56 -3.28 -20.91 -5.65
CA SER A 56 -4.16 -19.74 -5.66
C SER A 56 -3.41 -18.41 -5.56
N LEU A 57 -2.08 -18.41 -5.73
CA LEU A 57 -1.28 -17.19 -5.63
C LEU A 57 -1.56 -16.24 -6.81
N ARG A 58 -1.92 -15.01 -6.48
CA ARG A 58 -2.21 -13.94 -7.44
C ARG A 58 -1.53 -12.65 -7.01
N ALA A 59 -1.45 -11.70 -7.94
CA ALA A 59 -1.03 -10.36 -7.64
C ALA A 59 -2.02 -9.34 -8.18
N ALA A 60 -2.29 -8.33 -7.37
CA ALA A 60 -3.16 -7.23 -7.68
C ALA A 60 -2.40 -5.91 -7.61
N ALA A 61 -2.67 -5.04 -8.57
CA ALA A 61 -2.24 -3.65 -8.54
C ALA A 61 -3.30 -2.82 -7.84
N VAL A 62 -2.93 -2.24 -6.72
CA VAL A 62 -3.81 -1.39 -5.92
C VAL A 62 -3.37 0.05 -6.02
N TRP A 63 -4.33 0.97 -6.15
CA TRP A 63 -4.09 2.40 -6.22
C TRP A 63 -4.74 3.11 -5.05
N ILE A 64 -4.09 4.17 -4.59
CA ILE A 64 -4.49 4.93 -3.41
C ILE A 64 -5.40 6.09 -3.84
N GLU A 65 -6.63 6.15 -3.30
CA GLU A 65 -7.58 7.22 -3.62
C GLU A 65 -7.27 8.49 -2.85
N THR A 66 -7.03 8.36 -1.56
CA THR A 66 -6.76 9.51 -0.72
C THR A 66 -5.58 9.17 0.14
N LEU A 67 -4.56 10.03 0.11
CA LEU A 67 -3.51 10.04 1.11
C LEU A 67 -3.97 10.97 2.22
N ASP A 68 -4.05 10.45 3.44
CA ASP A 68 -4.17 11.32 4.59
C ASP A 68 -2.83 12.02 4.88
N LEU A 69 -2.87 13.03 5.76
CA LEU A 69 -1.68 13.82 6.15
C LEU A 69 -0.61 12.99 6.88
N GLN A 70 -0.94 11.76 7.29
CA GLN A 70 -0.01 10.84 7.94
C GLN A 70 0.58 9.82 6.95
N GLY A 71 0.25 9.93 5.66
CA GLY A 71 0.74 9.04 4.61
C GLY A 71 -0.01 7.71 4.54
N TYR A 72 -1.09 7.54 5.30
CA TYR A 72 -1.96 6.38 5.19
C TYR A 72 -2.97 6.61 4.08
N GLY A 73 -2.90 5.76 3.07
CA GLY A 73 -3.77 5.80 1.91
C GLY A 73 -5.00 4.92 2.08
N SER A 74 -6.18 5.37 1.64
CA SER A 74 -7.26 4.42 1.30
C SER A 74 -6.95 3.73 0.00
N VAL A 75 -6.97 2.40 0.03
CA VAL A 75 -6.94 1.59 -1.20
C VAL A 75 -8.29 1.78 -1.87
N ALA A 76 -8.31 2.58 -2.95
CA ALA A 76 -9.54 2.94 -3.65
C ALA A 76 -10.11 1.76 -4.42
N ASN A 77 -9.19 1.06 -5.10
CA ASN A 77 -9.52 0.30 -6.28
C ASN A 77 -8.43 -0.72 -6.57
N VAL A 78 -8.89 -1.94 -6.86
CA VAL A 78 -8.09 -2.96 -7.54
C VAL A 78 -8.22 -2.67 -9.02
N ALA A 79 -7.20 -2.09 -9.63
CA ALA A 79 -7.28 -1.80 -11.06
C ALA A 79 -7.11 -3.07 -11.89
N GLN A 80 -6.24 -3.98 -11.44
CA GLN A 80 -5.75 -5.08 -12.26
C GLN A 80 -5.31 -6.25 -11.39
N ASP A 81 -5.60 -7.44 -11.88
CA ASP A 81 -5.32 -8.71 -11.22
C ASP A 81 -4.66 -9.67 -12.22
N ALA A 82 -3.61 -10.36 -11.79
CA ALA A 82 -2.98 -11.39 -12.59
C ALA A 82 -2.66 -12.64 -11.76
N ARG A 83 -2.91 -13.79 -12.38
CA ARG A 83 -2.44 -15.07 -11.86
C ARG A 83 -0.91 -15.11 -11.91
N ILE A 84 -0.30 -15.55 -10.82
CA ILE A 84 1.13 -15.87 -10.81
C ILE A 84 1.30 -17.33 -11.21
N ASP A 85 2.27 -17.60 -12.09
CA ASP A 85 2.62 -18.96 -12.47
C ASP A 85 3.76 -19.47 -11.57
N PRO A 86 3.46 -20.24 -10.50
CA PRO A 86 4.49 -20.74 -9.59
C PRO A 86 5.41 -21.77 -10.26
N SER A 87 5.04 -22.32 -11.43
CA SER A 87 5.88 -23.28 -12.15
C SER A 87 7.19 -22.67 -12.67
N GLN A 88 7.29 -21.33 -12.72
CA GLN A 88 8.47 -20.62 -13.21
C GLN A 88 9.58 -20.42 -12.17
N ALA A 89 9.77 -21.39 -11.26
CA ALA A 89 10.81 -21.35 -10.23
C ALA A 89 10.80 -20.04 -9.41
N GLY A 90 9.60 -19.59 -9.03
CA GLY A 90 9.42 -18.34 -8.30
C GLY A 90 9.67 -17.11 -9.16
N ARG A 91 9.42 -17.12 -10.47
CA ARG A 91 9.36 -15.90 -11.30
C ARG A 91 7.92 -15.49 -11.55
N PHE A 92 7.69 -14.20 -11.71
CA PHE A 92 6.40 -13.66 -12.13
C PHE A 92 6.56 -12.60 -13.22
N ALA A 93 5.51 -12.46 -14.02
CA ALA A 93 5.34 -11.35 -14.95
C ALA A 93 3.86 -10.94 -14.89
N ILE A 94 3.60 -9.71 -14.46
CA ILE A 94 2.26 -9.14 -14.37
C ILE A 94 2.14 -8.11 -15.48
N GLY A 95 1.22 -8.35 -16.41
CA GLY A 95 0.89 -7.42 -17.48
C GLY A 95 -0.17 -6.42 -17.01
N PHE A 96 0.01 -5.16 -17.39
CA PHE A 96 -0.88 -4.07 -17.03
C PHE A 96 -1.57 -3.50 -18.26
N PRO A 97 -2.77 -3.98 -18.64
CA PRO A 97 -3.38 -3.62 -19.92
C PRO A 97 -4.15 -2.29 -19.88
N ARG A 98 -4.30 -1.66 -18.71
CA ARG A 98 -5.07 -0.41 -18.54
C ARG A 98 -4.26 0.61 -17.75
N LEU A 99 -4.58 1.89 -17.92
CA LEU A 99 -4.08 2.94 -17.02
C LEU A 99 -4.77 2.78 -15.65
N PRO A 100 -4.23 3.40 -14.58
CA PRO A 100 -4.98 3.56 -13.34
C PRO A 100 -6.32 4.28 -13.59
N PRO A 101 -7.34 4.05 -12.74
CA PRO A 101 -8.58 4.80 -12.78
C PRO A 101 -8.32 6.32 -12.65
N GLN A 102 -9.17 7.16 -13.25
CA GLN A 102 -8.93 8.62 -13.24
C GLN A 102 -9.12 9.24 -11.86
N GLU A 103 -9.94 8.62 -11.01
CA GLU A 103 -10.22 9.03 -9.63
C GLU A 103 -9.00 8.92 -8.70
N VAL A 104 -8.00 8.10 -9.04
CA VAL A 104 -6.76 7.96 -8.25
C VAL A 104 -5.62 8.86 -8.75
N LEU A 105 -5.87 9.68 -9.78
CA LEU A 105 -4.89 10.65 -10.29
C LEU A 105 -4.97 11.96 -9.50
N HIS A 106 -3.90 12.25 -8.77
CA HIS A 106 -3.75 13.44 -7.94
C HIS A 106 -2.85 14.48 -8.62
N PRO A 107 -3.02 15.78 -8.36
CA PRO A 107 -2.00 16.76 -8.67
C PRO A 107 -0.65 16.36 -8.02
N ALA A 108 0.45 16.44 -8.78
CA ALA A 108 1.76 15.97 -8.31
C ALA A 108 2.33 16.73 -7.11
N GLU A 109 1.74 17.87 -6.74
CA GLU A 109 2.07 18.61 -5.52
C GLU A 109 1.87 17.82 -4.23
N ILE A 110 1.11 16.71 -4.28
CA ILE A 110 0.97 15.75 -3.17
C ILE A 110 2.28 15.03 -2.84
N LEU A 111 3.18 14.88 -3.82
CA LEU A 111 4.51 14.29 -3.63
C LEU A 111 5.54 15.33 -3.18
N ASP A 112 5.47 16.51 -3.80
CA ASP A 112 6.39 17.61 -3.53
C ASP A 112 5.66 18.94 -3.81
N PRO A 113 5.45 19.80 -2.80
CA PRO A 113 4.84 21.11 -2.97
C PRO A 113 5.53 22.00 -4.03
N ALA A 114 6.80 21.74 -4.37
CA ALA A 114 7.50 22.43 -5.45
C ALA A 114 6.92 22.14 -6.85
N LEU A 115 6.07 21.10 -6.98
CA LEU A 115 5.36 20.75 -8.20
C LEU A 115 4.01 21.47 -8.34
N ALA A 116 3.63 22.31 -7.39
CA ALA A 116 2.38 23.05 -7.42
C ALA A 116 2.21 23.89 -8.70
N GLY A 117 0.99 23.87 -9.26
CA GLY A 117 0.63 24.62 -10.46
C GLY A 117 1.13 24.04 -11.78
N ARG A 118 1.79 22.88 -11.77
CA ARG A 118 2.15 22.14 -12.98
C ARG A 118 0.97 21.32 -13.50
N ASP A 119 0.90 21.15 -14.82
CA ASP A 119 0.00 20.18 -15.45
C ASP A 119 0.62 18.78 -15.36
N LEU A 120 0.75 18.29 -14.12
CA LEU A 120 1.32 17.00 -13.79
C LEU A 120 0.41 16.31 -12.78
N ARG A 121 -0.05 15.12 -13.14
CA ARG A 121 -0.87 14.24 -12.31
C ARG A 121 -0.11 12.96 -12.00
N VAL A 122 -0.38 12.38 -10.84
CA VAL A 122 0.24 11.15 -10.38
C VAL A 122 -0.77 10.24 -9.70
N ALA A 123 -0.76 8.95 -10.04
CA ALA A 123 -1.39 7.91 -9.25
C ALA A 123 -0.31 7.16 -8.47
N ILE A 124 -0.60 6.85 -7.21
CA ILE A 124 0.32 6.16 -6.30
C ILE A 124 -0.31 4.83 -5.94
N GLY A 125 0.47 3.76 -6.03
CA GLY A 125 -0.03 2.42 -5.80
C GLY A 125 1.04 1.45 -5.31
N GLY A 126 0.65 0.19 -5.23
CA GLY A 126 1.52 -0.92 -4.86
C GLY A 126 1.08 -2.20 -5.56
N LEU A 127 1.91 -3.24 -5.46
CA LEU A 127 1.46 -4.59 -5.76
C LEU A 127 1.21 -5.33 -4.45
N LEU A 128 0.06 -5.99 -4.39
CA LEU A 128 -0.29 -6.93 -3.35
C LEU A 128 -0.21 -8.34 -3.92
N PHE A 129 0.49 -9.21 -3.21
CA PHE A 129 0.44 -10.65 -3.46
C PHE A 129 -0.53 -11.27 -2.48
N TYR A 130 -1.42 -12.12 -2.98
CA TYR A 130 -2.48 -12.66 -2.17
C TYR A 130 -2.87 -14.08 -2.57
N ASP A 131 -3.45 -14.79 -1.62
CA ASP A 131 -4.07 -16.11 -1.76
C ASP A 131 -5.56 -15.93 -2.10
N ASP A 132 -5.93 -16.23 -3.35
CA ASP A 132 -7.32 -16.21 -3.86
C ASP A 132 -8.08 -17.44 -3.34
N ARG A 133 -8.57 -17.34 -2.10
CA ARG A 133 -9.14 -18.49 -1.36
C ARG A 133 -10.52 -18.88 -1.84
N ASN A 134 -11.28 -17.95 -2.40
CA ASN A 134 -12.60 -18.24 -2.95
C ASN A 134 -12.55 -18.58 -4.45
N HIS A 135 -11.37 -18.49 -5.07
CA HIS A 135 -11.09 -18.82 -6.46
C HIS A 135 -11.90 -18.01 -7.48
N ASN A 136 -12.22 -16.75 -7.15
CA ASN A 136 -12.96 -15.86 -8.05
C ASN A 136 -12.05 -15.06 -9.00
N HIS A 137 -10.73 -15.23 -8.87
CA HIS A 137 -9.70 -14.65 -9.75
C HIS A 137 -9.58 -13.13 -9.70
N ARG A 138 -9.89 -12.54 -8.56
CA ARG A 138 -9.71 -11.10 -8.28
C ARG A 138 -9.45 -10.89 -6.79
N LEU A 139 -8.78 -9.80 -6.43
CA LEU A 139 -8.68 -9.40 -5.03
C LEU A 139 -10.03 -8.86 -4.56
N ASP A 140 -10.66 -9.48 -3.56
CA ASP A 140 -11.91 -9.00 -2.99
C ASP A 140 -11.67 -7.88 -1.97
N LEU A 141 -12.11 -6.68 -2.32
CA LEU A 141 -12.18 -5.58 -1.38
C LEU A 141 -13.35 -5.76 -0.40
N LEU A 142 -13.06 -5.62 0.88
CA LEU A 142 -13.94 -5.90 2.00
C LEU A 142 -14.63 -4.62 2.50
N PRO A 143 -15.94 -4.65 2.80
CA PRO A 143 -16.63 -3.49 3.33
C PRO A 143 -16.17 -3.16 4.76
N PRO A 144 -16.39 -1.91 5.22
CA PRO A 144 -16.12 -1.52 6.61
C PRO A 144 -16.79 -2.45 7.63
N GLY A 145 -16.07 -2.77 8.71
CA GLY A 145 -16.52 -3.66 9.79
C GLY A 145 -16.34 -5.16 9.51
N THR A 146 -15.76 -5.55 8.37
CA THR A 146 -15.49 -6.96 8.06
C THR A 146 -14.47 -7.55 9.04
N VAL A 147 -14.83 -8.68 9.64
CA VAL A 147 -14.01 -9.36 10.67
C VAL A 147 -13.07 -10.39 10.07
N GLU A 148 -13.54 -11.16 9.09
CA GLU A 148 -12.79 -12.25 8.48
C GLU A 148 -12.38 -11.90 7.04
N PRO A 149 -11.14 -12.21 6.64
CA PRO A 149 -10.69 -12.00 5.27
C PRO A 149 -11.32 -13.02 4.32
N ILE A 150 -11.68 -12.59 3.10
CA ILE A 150 -12.08 -13.50 2.02
C ILE A 150 -10.82 -14.06 1.36
N ASP A 151 -9.92 -13.17 0.93
CA ASP A 151 -8.59 -13.47 0.40
C ASP A 151 -7.52 -13.21 1.46
N PHE A 152 -6.30 -13.73 1.29
CA PHE A 152 -5.24 -13.52 2.27
C PHE A 152 -4.03 -12.81 1.68
N ILE A 153 -3.69 -11.63 2.21
CA ILE A 153 -2.46 -10.90 1.79
C ILE A 153 -1.22 -11.67 2.28
N LEU A 154 -0.34 -12.01 1.33
CA LEU A 154 0.90 -12.75 1.51
C LEU A 154 2.15 -11.87 1.43
N GLY A 155 1.96 -10.56 1.25
CA GLY A 155 3.05 -9.60 1.10
C GLY A 155 2.65 -8.45 0.19
N PRO A 156 2.75 -7.18 0.62
CA PRO A 156 2.97 -6.11 -0.32
C PRO A 156 4.46 -6.14 -0.73
N LEU A 157 4.81 -5.40 -1.76
CA LEU A 157 6.19 -4.94 -1.86
C LEU A 157 6.39 -3.78 -0.88
N GLU A 158 6.65 -4.04 0.41
CA GLU A 158 6.95 -2.98 1.40
C GLU A 158 8.11 -2.07 0.93
N SER A 159 8.99 -2.61 0.09
CA SER A 159 10.09 -1.87 -0.50
C SER A 159 9.76 -1.22 -1.85
N TYR A 160 8.59 -1.42 -2.47
CA TYR A 160 8.33 -0.89 -3.80
C TYR A 160 6.95 -0.25 -3.95
N SER A 161 6.94 0.98 -4.47
CA SER A 161 5.73 1.70 -4.81
C SER A 161 5.62 1.90 -6.32
N LEU A 162 4.39 1.85 -6.82
CA LEU A 162 4.06 2.15 -8.20
C LEU A 162 3.66 3.61 -8.31
N TYR A 163 4.15 4.28 -9.34
CA TYR A 163 3.76 5.65 -9.67
C TYR A 163 3.42 5.74 -11.14
N GLU A 164 2.20 6.14 -11.47
CA GLU A 164 1.83 6.51 -12.83
C GLU A 164 1.86 8.02 -12.96
N PHE A 165 2.71 8.56 -13.83
CA PHE A 165 2.74 10.02 -14.10
C PHE A 165 2.08 10.36 -15.44
N GLU A 166 1.18 11.34 -15.42
CA GLU A 166 0.58 11.94 -16.60
C GLU A 166 0.88 13.44 -16.66
N GLY A 167 1.41 13.94 -17.78
CA GLY A 167 1.68 15.37 -17.98
C GLY A 167 3.11 15.66 -18.47
N ASP A 168 3.56 16.91 -18.28
CA ASP A 168 4.91 17.35 -18.65
C ASP A 168 5.92 17.06 -17.53
N LEU A 169 6.91 16.23 -17.86
CA LEU A 169 8.01 15.81 -17.00
C LEU A 169 9.38 16.27 -17.54
N SER A 170 9.41 17.19 -18.50
CA SER A 170 10.63 17.56 -19.25
C SER A 170 11.80 18.05 -18.37
N ASP A 171 11.52 18.58 -17.19
CA ASP A 171 12.50 19.07 -16.22
C ASP A 171 12.75 18.11 -15.03
N ILE A 172 12.03 16.99 -14.94
CA ILE A 172 12.21 15.96 -13.91
C ILE A 172 12.88 14.74 -14.54
N SER A 173 14.22 14.75 -14.57
CA SER A 173 15.02 13.77 -15.32
C SER A 173 14.93 12.33 -14.83
N VAL A 174 14.42 12.10 -13.61
CA VAL A 174 14.48 10.80 -12.92
C VAL A 174 13.23 9.95 -13.17
N VAL A 175 12.10 10.57 -13.54
CA VAL A 175 10.82 9.90 -13.83
C VAL A 175 10.43 10.08 -15.29
N LYS A 176 9.59 9.19 -15.80
CA LYS A 176 9.07 9.25 -17.18
C LYS A 176 7.55 9.27 -17.19
N PRO A 177 6.91 9.80 -18.24
CA PRO A 177 5.47 9.61 -18.41
C PRO A 177 5.11 8.12 -18.41
N GLY A 178 4.02 7.76 -17.73
CA GLY A 178 3.59 6.38 -17.53
C GLY A 178 4.06 5.77 -16.21
N LEU A 179 4.15 4.44 -16.18
CA LEU A 179 4.45 3.66 -14.98
C LEU A 179 5.94 3.73 -14.60
N ASN A 180 6.18 4.10 -13.35
CA ASN A 180 7.48 4.15 -12.69
C ASN A 180 7.43 3.30 -11.42
N ILE A 181 8.57 2.72 -11.05
CA ILE A 181 8.72 1.93 -9.83
C ILE A 181 9.72 2.65 -8.93
N TYR A 182 9.35 2.90 -7.69
CA TYR A 182 10.24 3.44 -6.67
C TYR A 182 10.59 2.34 -5.66
N HIS A 183 11.87 2.16 -5.36
CA HIS A 183 12.34 1.23 -4.35
C HIS A 183 12.72 1.98 -3.06
N TRP A 184 11.92 1.81 -2.01
CA TRP A 184 12.16 2.28 -0.67
C TRP A 184 13.28 1.47 0.00
N THR A 185 14.29 2.17 0.50
CA THR A 185 15.42 1.59 1.25
C THR A 185 15.48 2.09 2.69
N GLY A 186 14.48 2.87 3.11
CA GLY A 186 14.30 3.37 4.47
C GLY A 186 13.63 4.74 4.49
N PRO A 187 13.44 5.33 5.69
CA PRO A 187 12.84 6.66 5.84
C PRO A 187 13.59 7.73 5.04
N GLY A 188 12.89 8.37 4.11
CA GLY A 188 13.46 9.38 3.21
C GLY A 188 14.52 8.87 2.25
N ARG A 189 14.65 7.55 2.08
CA ARG A 189 15.65 6.91 1.21
C ARG A 189 15.00 5.95 0.22
N GLY A 190 15.38 6.08 -1.03
CA GLY A 190 14.96 5.16 -2.08
C GLY A 190 15.49 5.59 -3.44
N GLN A 191 15.12 4.84 -4.46
CA GLN A 191 15.56 5.08 -5.82
C GLN A 191 14.48 4.71 -6.83
N TRP A 192 14.36 5.51 -7.89
CA TRP A 192 13.57 5.14 -9.06
C TRP A 192 14.28 4.02 -9.81
N LEU A 193 13.52 2.98 -10.16
CA LEU A 193 14.02 1.83 -10.89
C LEU A 193 13.67 1.93 -12.37
N PRO A 194 14.49 1.36 -13.26
CA PRO A 194 14.13 1.26 -14.66
C PRO A 194 12.92 0.33 -14.84
N PRO A 195 12.07 0.56 -15.86
CA PRO A 195 10.81 -0.18 -16.03
C PRO A 195 10.98 -1.68 -16.31
N ASP A 196 12.17 -2.11 -16.74
CA ASP A 196 12.52 -3.51 -17.03
C ASP A 196 13.26 -4.22 -15.87
N VAL A 197 13.35 -3.56 -14.70
CA VAL A 197 13.96 -4.16 -13.51
C VAL A 197 13.26 -5.45 -13.11
N GLU A 198 14.04 -6.47 -12.72
CA GLU A 198 13.52 -7.67 -12.05
C GLU A 198 13.35 -7.34 -10.56
N LEU A 199 12.11 -7.34 -10.06
CA LEU A 199 11.80 -7.13 -8.64
C LEU A 199 12.10 -8.40 -7.83
N PHE A 200 12.43 -8.25 -6.55
CA PHE A 200 12.63 -9.38 -5.64
C PHE A 200 11.65 -9.24 -4.48
N VAL A 201 10.78 -10.22 -4.30
CA VAL A 201 9.67 -10.20 -3.36
C VAL A 201 9.78 -11.42 -2.45
N THR A 202 9.76 -11.20 -1.15
CA THR A 202 9.63 -12.28 -0.18
C THR A 202 8.18 -12.31 0.29
N LEU A 203 7.53 -13.46 0.16
CA LEU A 203 6.16 -13.67 0.60
C LEU A 203 6.13 -14.38 1.95
N TYR A 204 5.33 -13.84 2.85
CA TYR A 204 5.03 -14.39 4.15
C TYR A 204 3.67 -13.86 4.60
N PRO A 205 2.84 -14.65 5.29
CA PRO A 205 1.58 -14.17 5.83
C PRO A 205 1.77 -12.89 6.63
N LEU A 206 1.06 -11.82 6.23
CA LEU A 206 1.10 -10.53 6.91
C LEU A 206 -0.31 -10.18 7.41
N PRO A 207 -0.72 -10.73 8.58
CA PRO A 207 -2.03 -10.43 9.18
C PRO A 207 -2.23 -8.92 9.42
N SER A 208 -1.15 -8.21 9.76
CA SER A 208 -1.16 -6.77 9.99
C SER A 208 -1.48 -5.94 8.77
N LEU A 209 -1.43 -6.52 7.56
CA LEU A 209 -1.67 -5.82 6.30
C LEU A 209 -2.98 -6.23 5.63
N GLN A 210 -3.78 -7.09 6.25
CA GLN A 210 -5.06 -7.48 5.69
C GLN A 210 -6.01 -6.28 5.52
N TYR A 211 -5.83 -5.21 6.31
CA TYR A 211 -6.60 -3.97 6.16
C TYR A 211 -6.41 -3.31 4.79
N GLN A 212 -5.37 -3.65 4.03
CA GLN A 212 -5.18 -3.20 2.65
C GLN A 212 -6.23 -3.75 1.69
N MET A 213 -7.02 -4.74 2.12
CA MET A 213 -8.19 -5.23 1.40
C MET A 213 -9.45 -4.43 1.71
N CYS A 214 -9.43 -3.44 2.59
CA CYS A 214 -10.64 -2.70 2.91
C CYS A 214 -10.99 -1.70 1.79
N GLN A 215 -12.28 -1.63 1.43
CA GLN A 215 -12.83 -0.66 0.48
C GLN A 215 -12.63 0.78 0.93
N GLU A 216 -12.57 0.98 2.25
CA GLU A 216 -12.30 2.27 2.88
C GLU A 216 -11.22 2.03 3.94
N THR A 217 -10.30 2.99 4.11
CA THR A 217 -9.35 2.92 5.23
C THR A 217 -10.15 2.88 6.53
N PRO A 218 -9.96 1.87 7.37
CA PRO A 218 -10.59 1.89 8.68
C PRO A 218 -10.15 3.16 9.44
N PRO A 219 -11.05 3.81 10.20
CA PRO A 219 -10.67 4.96 11.01
C PRO A 219 -9.44 4.65 11.86
N MET A 220 -8.46 5.54 11.80
CA MET A 220 -7.26 5.45 12.62
C MET A 220 -7.42 6.34 13.85
N HIS A 221 -7.28 5.74 15.02
CA HIS A 221 -7.33 6.44 16.30
C HIS A 221 -5.94 6.49 16.92
N ASP A 222 -5.61 7.62 17.53
CA ASP A 222 -4.43 7.73 18.37
C ASP A 222 -4.65 6.92 19.66
N GLY A 223 -3.88 5.85 19.82
CA GLY A 223 -3.84 5.03 21.03
C GLY A 223 -2.99 5.62 22.14
N GLY A 224 -2.36 6.76 21.90
CA GLY A 224 -1.42 7.42 22.79
C GLY A 224 0.00 6.88 22.65
N ALA A 225 0.77 7.07 23.72
CA ALA A 225 2.16 6.65 23.79
C ALA A 225 2.38 5.60 24.87
N GLU A 226 3.17 4.58 24.54
CA GLU A 226 3.62 3.52 25.45
C GLU A 226 5.15 3.62 25.62
N SER A 227 5.64 3.26 26.80
CA SER A 227 7.07 3.08 27.05
C SER A 227 7.34 1.61 27.37
N LEU A 228 8.34 1.05 26.70
CA LEU A 228 8.72 -0.35 26.81
C LEU A 228 10.20 -0.46 27.20
N GLU A 229 10.51 -1.25 28.23
CA GLU A 229 11.89 -1.63 28.51
C GLU A 229 12.23 -2.91 27.76
N VAL A 230 13.28 -2.87 26.93
CA VAL A 230 13.75 -3.99 26.12
C VAL A 230 15.07 -4.48 26.71
N PRO A 231 15.18 -5.78 27.07
CA PRO A 231 16.44 -6.36 27.52
C PRO A 231 17.56 -6.13 26.49
N PRO A 232 18.80 -5.83 26.92
CA PRO A 232 19.88 -5.53 25.98
C PRO A 232 20.18 -6.62 24.94
N ASP A 233 19.92 -7.88 25.27
CA ASP A 233 20.10 -9.05 24.40
C ASP A 233 18.95 -9.27 23.41
N GLU A 234 17.82 -8.58 23.59
CA GLU A 234 16.62 -8.66 22.73
C GLU A 234 16.50 -7.48 21.77
N VAL A 235 17.47 -6.57 21.74
CA VAL A 235 17.46 -5.40 20.84
C VAL A 235 17.51 -5.87 19.37
N PRO A 236 16.48 -5.58 18.55
CA PRO A 236 16.45 -5.97 17.14
C PRO A 236 17.56 -5.28 16.34
N THR A 237 18.21 -5.99 15.42
CA THR A 237 19.37 -5.45 14.69
C THR A 237 19.00 -4.55 13.51
N ASP A 238 17.74 -4.59 13.09
CA ASP A 238 17.18 -3.92 11.91
C ASP A 238 16.47 -2.60 12.24
N TRP A 239 16.37 -2.26 13.52
CA TRP A 239 15.74 -1.02 13.98
C TRP A 239 16.71 0.16 13.95
N VAL A 240 16.16 1.37 13.80
CA VAL A 240 16.94 2.62 13.77
C VAL A 240 16.93 3.25 15.16
N PHE A 241 18.06 3.19 15.86
CA PHE A 241 18.15 3.64 17.25
C PHE A 241 18.79 5.02 17.39
N GLU A 242 18.44 5.72 18.48
CA GLU A 242 19.24 6.82 19.01
C GLU A 242 20.08 6.30 20.19
N CYS A 243 21.40 6.36 20.03
CA CYS A 243 22.34 5.96 21.07
C CYS A 243 22.63 7.12 22.01
N ALA A 244 22.63 6.85 23.31
CA ALA A 244 23.12 7.81 24.29
C ALA A 244 24.62 8.07 24.10
N PRO A 245 25.14 9.24 24.51
CA PRO A 245 26.53 9.60 24.33
C PRO A 245 27.54 8.66 24.99
N ASP A 246 27.14 7.90 26.01
CA ASP A 246 27.98 6.92 26.68
C ASP A 246 28.02 5.56 25.98
N GLY A 247 27.22 5.38 24.92
CA GLY A 247 27.07 4.12 24.18
C GLY A 247 26.41 2.99 24.99
N ARG A 248 25.88 3.28 26.19
CA ARG A 248 25.35 2.26 27.12
C ARG A 248 23.84 2.19 27.15
N SER A 249 23.14 3.17 26.60
CA SER A 249 21.70 3.12 26.43
C SER A 249 21.28 3.53 25.03
N LEU A 250 20.12 3.03 24.63
CA LEU A 250 19.48 3.37 23.37
C LEU A 250 18.00 3.62 23.58
N THR A 251 17.46 4.46 22.71
CA THR A 251 16.02 4.68 22.58
C THR A 251 15.61 4.46 21.13
N TYR A 252 14.43 3.90 20.94
CA TYR A 252 13.81 3.77 19.63
C TYR A 252 12.32 4.03 19.76
N THR A 253 11.77 4.78 18.81
CA THR A 253 10.34 5.06 18.75
C THR A 253 9.76 4.47 17.48
N TYR A 254 8.67 3.73 17.61
CA TYR A 254 7.92 3.17 16.49
C TYR A 254 6.41 3.29 16.69
N GLN A 255 5.68 3.07 15.60
CA GLN A 255 4.23 3.00 15.61
C GLN A 255 3.82 1.53 15.59
N ARG A 256 3.08 1.08 16.60
CA ARG A 256 2.42 -0.23 16.63
C ARG A 256 0.98 -0.04 16.18
N MET A 257 0.56 -0.78 15.16
CA MET A 257 -0.85 -0.87 14.78
C MET A 257 -1.52 -1.98 15.57
N GLU A 258 -2.63 -1.64 16.24
CA GLU A 258 -3.52 -2.60 16.88
C GLU A 258 -4.87 -2.58 16.20
N GLN A 259 -5.39 -3.77 15.90
CA GLN A 259 -6.68 -3.94 15.24
C GLN A 259 -7.49 -5.01 15.97
N PRO A 260 -8.20 -4.64 17.06
CA PRO A 260 -8.76 -5.60 18.01
C PRO A 260 -10.01 -6.36 17.50
N GLY A 261 -10.54 -6.01 16.33
CA GLY A 261 -11.90 -6.41 15.93
C GLY A 261 -12.06 -7.09 14.57
N GLY A 262 -11.01 -7.23 13.76
CA GLY A 262 -11.18 -7.73 12.40
C GLY A 262 -10.22 -7.15 11.38
N VAL A 263 -10.48 -7.41 10.10
CA VAL A 263 -9.67 -6.94 8.96
C VAL A 263 -9.98 -5.48 8.59
N CYS A 264 -11.25 -5.09 8.64
CA CYS A 264 -11.71 -3.75 8.27
C CYS A 264 -12.37 -3.01 9.43
N THR A 265 -11.84 -3.21 10.63
CA THR A 265 -12.25 -2.47 11.84
C THR A 265 -11.24 -1.38 12.17
N ASP A 266 -11.67 -0.41 12.96
CA ASP A 266 -10.86 0.68 13.50
C ASP A 266 -9.45 0.22 13.91
N ILE A 267 -8.47 0.99 13.48
CA ILE A 267 -7.05 0.78 13.76
C ILE A 267 -6.66 1.74 14.87
N THR A 268 -5.95 1.25 15.87
CA THR A 268 -5.33 2.07 16.91
C THR A 268 -3.84 2.15 16.64
N LEU A 269 -3.32 3.36 16.45
CA LEU A 269 -1.90 3.63 16.31
C LEU A 269 -1.31 3.99 17.67
N ILE A 270 -0.38 3.18 18.16
CA ILE A 270 0.29 3.40 19.45
C ILE A 270 1.73 3.79 19.16
N SER A 271 2.15 4.95 19.66
CA SER A 271 3.56 5.35 19.62
C SER A 271 4.31 4.63 20.75
N VAL A 272 5.12 3.63 20.42
CA VAL A 272 5.91 2.89 21.40
C VAL A 272 7.32 3.44 21.43
N THR A 273 7.77 3.91 22.60
CA THR A 273 9.16 4.26 22.86
C THR A 273 9.82 3.14 23.65
N ALA A 274 10.66 2.37 22.97
CA ALA A 274 11.47 1.33 23.55
C ALA A 274 12.79 1.90 24.10
N HIS A 275 13.14 1.54 25.33
CA HIS A 275 14.40 1.87 25.97
C HIS A 275 15.19 0.59 26.26
N SER A 276 16.51 0.65 26.11
CA SER A 276 17.40 -0.41 26.58
C SER A 276 18.66 0.22 27.16
N ALA A 277 19.16 -0.33 28.27
CA ALA A 277 20.35 0.17 28.94
C ALA A 277 21.19 -0.97 29.55
N LEU A 278 22.52 -0.86 29.43
CA LEU A 278 23.48 -1.76 30.05
C LEU A 278 23.74 -1.34 31.51
N ALA A 279 23.59 -2.26 32.45
CA ALA A 279 23.93 -2.03 33.85
C ALA A 279 25.41 -1.64 34.02
N PRO A 280 25.80 -0.89 35.07
CA PRO A 280 27.20 -0.52 35.28
C PRO A 280 28.14 -1.73 35.28
N GLY A 281 29.19 -1.69 34.45
CA GLY A 281 30.16 -2.79 34.30
C GLY A 281 29.68 -3.97 33.44
N GLN A 282 28.43 -4.00 33.00
CA GLN A 282 27.95 -5.00 32.04
C GLN A 282 28.65 -4.80 30.69
N ALA A 283 29.16 -5.90 30.13
CA ALA A 283 29.68 -5.93 28.78
C ALA A 283 28.52 -5.85 27.77
N PRO A 284 28.64 -5.06 26.69
CA PRO A 284 27.64 -5.05 25.63
C PRO A 284 27.45 -6.45 25.02
N PRO A 285 26.21 -6.88 24.71
CA PRO A 285 26.00 -8.09 23.93
C PRO A 285 26.58 -7.93 22.51
N ALA A 286 26.79 -9.05 21.82
CA ALA A 286 27.47 -9.06 20.52
C ALA A 286 26.74 -8.24 19.43
N ASN A 287 25.42 -8.08 19.56
CA ASN A 287 24.55 -7.33 18.67
C ASN A 287 24.23 -5.90 19.17
N TRP A 288 24.93 -5.38 20.19
CA TRP A 288 24.65 -4.06 20.73
C TRP A 288 24.96 -2.94 19.72
N PRO A 289 23.96 -2.15 19.27
CA PRO A 289 24.14 -1.21 18.16
C PRO A 289 24.89 0.07 18.55
N CYS A 290 25.01 0.35 19.86
CA CYS A 290 25.62 1.58 20.37
C CYS A 290 27.06 1.41 20.86
N ALA A 291 27.67 0.25 20.62
CA ALA A 291 29.09 0.05 20.88
C ALA A 291 29.88 0.76 19.76
N GLY A 292 30.50 1.90 20.10
CA GLY A 292 31.48 2.57 19.26
C GLY A 292 32.82 1.84 19.21
#